data_AF-B2HFN8-F1
#
_entry.id   AF-B2HFN8-F1
#
_cell.length_a   1.000
_cell.length_b   1.000
_cell.length_c   1.000
_cell.angle_alpha   90.00
_cell.angle_beta   90.00
_cell.angle_gamma   90.00
#
_symmetry.space_group_name_H-M   'P 1'
#
loop_
_entity.id
_entity.type
_entity.pdbx_description
1 polymer ?
#
loop_
_entity_poly.entity_id
_entity_poly.type
_entity_poly.pdbx_seq_one_letter_code
_entity_poly.pdbx_strand_id
1 'polypeptide(L)' 'MHLILNHDATHKHSAVRVWLDGRPRLHLDAVAASSSWLDLVDRWLRELTEKALRRVAFHSMP' A
#
# COMPACT_ATOMS: atom_id res chain seq x y z
N MET A 1 15.86 -1.47 6.66
CA MET A 1 14.54 -2.03 6.28
C MET A 1 14.07 -1.29 5.06
N HIS A 2 13.68 -2.00 4.01
CA HIS A 2 13.19 -1.42 2.77
C HIS A 2 11.67 -1.60 2.72
N LEU A 3 10.93 -0.51 2.60
CA LEU A 3 9.51 -0.54 2.31
C LEU A 3 9.31 -0.22 0.85
N ILE A 4 8.70 -1.16 0.13
CA ILE A 4 8.22 -0.94 -1.22
C ILE A 4 6.84 -0.30 -1.08
N LEU A 5 6.64 0.85 -1.72
CA LEU A 5 5.40 1.61 -1.65
C LEU A 5 4.83 1.82 -3.05
N ASN A 6 3.50 1.85 -3.13
CA ASN A 6 2.80 2.36 -4.31
C ASN A 6 3.13 3.84 -4.55
N HIS A 7 2.90 4.30 -5.79
CA HIS A 7 3.08 5.69 -6.19
C HIS A 7 1.90 6.58 -5.70
N ASP A 8 1.58 6.53 -4.42
CA ASP A 8 0.60 7.44 -3.81
C ASP A 8 1.26 8.76 -3.38
N ALA A 9 0.50 9.86 -3.31
CA ALA A 9 1.05 11.15 -2.88
C ALA A 9 1.28 11.24 -1.35
N THR A 10 0.63 10.38 -0.56
CA THR A 10 0.68 10.41 0.92
C THR A 10 2.09 10.28 1.48
N HIS A 11 2.94 9.41 0.93
CA HIS A 11 4.32 9.25 1.40
C HIS A 11 5.26 10.39 1.00
N LYS A 12 4.80 11.33 0.15
CA LYS A 12 5.56 12.53 -0.25
C LYS A 12 5.23 13.75 0.62
N HIS A 13 4.24 13.63 1.51
CA HIS A 13 3.82 14.71 2.39
C HIS A 13 4.98 15.16 3.30
N SER A 14 5.09 16.47 3.54
CA SER A 14 6.21 17.07 4.28
C SER A 14 6.38 16.47 5.69
N ALA A 15 5.26 16.29 6.41
CA ALA A 15 5.28 15.68 7.74
C ALA A 15 5.82 14.24 7.73
N VAL A 16 5.54 13.46 6.68
CA VAL A 16 6.02 12.09 6.54
C VAL A 16 7.53 12.08 6.27
N ARG A 17 8.02 12.97 5.39
CA ARG A 17 9.45 13.14 5.14
C ARG A 17 10.23 13.49 6.39
N VAL A 18 9.78 14.49 7.16
CA VAL A 18 10.41 14.88 8.43
C VAL A 18 10.47 13.71 9.42
N TRP A 19 9.41 12.90 9.48
CA TRP A 19 9.37 11.71 10.33
C TRP A 19 10.35 10.61 9.88
N LEU A 20 10.57 10.47 8.58
CA LEU A 20 11.52 9.53 7.98
C LEU A 20 12.97 9.96 8.17
N ASP A 21 13.25 11.26 8.11
CA ASP A 21 14.61 11.80 8.33
C ASP A 21 15.14 11.44 9.72
N GLY A 22 14.25 11.37 10.73
CA GLY A 22 14.58 10.87 12.07
C GLY A 22 14.79 9.36 12.17
N ARG A 23 14.61 8.60 11.07
CA ARG A 23 14.65 7.13 11.03
C ARG A 23 15.47 6.62 9.84
N PRO A 24 16.80 6.77 9.87
CA PRO A 24 17.69 6.38 8.76
C PRO A 24 17.70 4.87 8.46
N ARG A 25 17.11 4.04 9.32
CA ARG A 25 16.96 2.59 9.10
C ARG A 25 15.80 2.23 8.17
N LEU A 26 14.91 3.18 7.86
CA LEU A 26 13.77 3.01 6.97
C LEU A 26 14.08 3.63 5.61
N HIS A 27 14.24 2.79 4.60
CA HIS A 27 14.38 3.22 3.21
C HIS A 27 13.06 2.98 2.49
N LEU A 28 12.59 3.99 1.77
CA LEU A 28 11.37 3.90 0.96
C LEU A 28 11.76 3.77 -0.51
N ASP A 29 11.39 2.65 -1.10
CA ASP A 29 11.57 2.37 -2.52
C ASP A 29 10.20 2.51 -3.19
N ALA A 30 9.95 3.67 -3.80
CA ALA A 30 8.70 3.93 -4.52
C ALA A 30 8.75 3.28 -5.91
N VAL A 31 7.73 2.48 -6.23
CA VAL A 31 7.61 1.89 -7.57
C VAL A 31 7.00 2.92 -8.54
N ALA A 32 7.36 2.87 -9.82
CA ALA A 32 6.78 3.73 -10.84
C ALA A 32 5.25 3.64 -10.85
N ALA A 33 4.58 4.78 -11.06
CA ALA A 33 3.12 4.84 -11.21
C ALA A 33 2.66 3.77 -12.20
N SER A 34 1.57 3.06 -11.88
CA SER A 34 1.01 1.89 -12.60
C SER A 34 1.74 0.54 -12.45
N SER A 35 2.82 0.45 -11.67
CA SER A 35 3.54 -0.82 -11.44
C SER A 35 2.94 -1.67 -10.30
N SER A 36 1.62 -1.88 -10.32
CA SER A 36 0.86 -2.63 -9.31
C SER A 36 1.27 -4.11 -9.18
N TRP A 37 2.06 -4.64 -10.11
CA TRP A 37 2.58 -6.00 -10.03
C TRP A 37 3.74 -6.16 -9.03
N LEU A 38 4.49 -5.09 -8.78
CA LEU A 38 5.58 -5.06 -7.80
C LEU A 38 5.10 -4.73 -6.39
N ASP A 39 3.89 -4.16 -6.26
CA ASP A 39 3.27 -3.95 -4.96
C ASP A 39 2.52 -5.23 -4.51
N LEU A 40 3.11 -5.92 -3.54
CA LEU A 40 2.53 -7.13 -2.95
C LEU A 40 1.21 -6.85 -2.23
N VAL A 41 0.99 -5.63 -1.73
CA VAL A 41 -0.26 -5.25 -1.06
C VAL A 41 -1.40 -5.18 -2.06
N ASP A 42 -1.19 -4.51 -3.20
CA ASP A 42 -2.20 -4.46 -4.28
C ASP A 42 -2.56 -5.85 -4.79
N ARG A 43 -1.53 -6.71 -4.97
CA ARG A 43 -1.76 -8.10 -5.36
C ARG A 43 -2.54 -8.88 -4.31
N TRP A 44 -2.19 -8.73 -3.04
CA TRP A 44 -2.88 -9.40 -1.95
C TRP A 44 -4.34 -8.93 -1.82
N LEU A 45 -4.62 -7.63 -1.93
CA LEU A 45 -5.98 -7.09 -1.92
C LEU A 45 -6.83 -7.61 -3.08
N ARG A 46 -6.23 -7.75 -4.27
CA ARG A 46 -6.89 -8.40 -5.41
C ARG A 46 -7.25 -9.85 -5.09
N GLU A 47 -6.32 -10.62 -4.53
CA GLU A 47 -6.59 -12.01 -4.15
C GLU A 47 -7.65 -12.14 -3.05
N LEU A 48 -7.61 -11.26 -2.04
CA LEU A 48 -8.63 -11.17 -1.01
C LEU A 48 -10.02 -10.91 -1.64
N THR A 49 -10.08 -9.99 -2.61
CA THR A 49 -11.32 -9.65 -3.30
C THR A 49 -11.88 -10.84 -4.08
N GLU A 50 -11.05 -11.50 -4.88
CA GLU A 50 -11.48 -12.62 -5.74
C GLU A 50 -11.80 -13.89 -4.94
N LYS A 51 -11.04 -14.17 -3.88
CA LYS A 51 -11.16 -15.44 -3.14
C LYS A 51 -12.12 -15.36 -1.95
N ALA A 52 -12.25 -14.19 -1.31
CA ALA A 52 -13.06 -14.03 -0.12
C ALA A 52 -14.25 -13.10 -0.35
N LEU A 53 -14.01 -11.86 -0.79
CA LEU A 53 -15.07 -10.83 -0.77
C LEU A 53 -16.16 -11.06 -1.82
N ARG A 54 -15.81 -11.47 -3.05
CA ARG A 54 -16.80 -11.73 -4.12
C ARG A 54 -17.70 -12.95 -3.86
N ARG A 55 -17.31 -13.80 -2.92
CA ARG A 55 -18.05 -15.03 -2.56
C ARG A 55 -18.95 -14.84 -1.34
N VAL A 56 -18.91 -13.66 -0.71
CA VAL A 56 -19.63 -13.36 0.52
C VAL A 56 -20.65 -12.25 0.24
N ALA A 57 -21.91 -12.48 0.62
CA ALA A 57 -22.94 -11.45 0.58
C ALA A 57 -22.87 -10.62 1.86
N PHE A 58 -22.44 -9.37 1.73
CA PHE A 58 -22.46 -8.41 2.84
C PHE A 58 -23.88 -7.85 2.99
N HIS A 59 -24.53 -8.19 4.10
CA HIS A 59 -25.82 -7.62 4.44
C HIS A 59 -25.56 -6.36 5.27
N SER A 60 -26.22 -5.26 4.92
CA SER A 60 -26.18 -4.05 5.75
C SER A 60 -26.91 -4.33 7.05
N MET A 61 -26.27 -4.02 8.18
CA MET A 61 -26.91 -4.09 9.48
C MET A 61 -27.90 -2.92 9.61
N PRO A 62 -29.09 -3.14 10.20
CA PRO A 62 -30.10 -2.09 10.36
C PRO A 62 -29.66 -0.98 11.31
#